data_AF-A0A1V1NQI5-F1
#
_entry.id   AF-A0A1V1NQI5-F1
#
_cell.length_a   1.000
_cell.length_b   1.000
_cell.length_c   1.000
_cell.angle_alpha   90.00
_cell.angle_beta   90.00
_cell.angle_gamma   90.00
#
_symmetry.space_group_name_H-M   'P 1'
#
loop_
_entity.id
_entity.type
_entity.pdbx_description
1 polymer ?
#
loop_
_entity_poly.entity_id
_entity_poly.type
_entity_poly.pdbx_seq_one_letter_code
_entity_poly.pdbx_strand_id
1 'polypeptide(L)'
;EQDVLDRLRKLEKADLIEYGVADIEFQGLKDGSLHLILRSRYGREIDDFEPDIRVDFRKTINEMDTDLKKAKKLKKNHLSGKYNALKGQVAEDQLARTFQRKKAIFITGIISKMHQIPKN
;
A
#
# COMPACT_ATOMS: atom_id res chain seq x y z
N GLU A 1 -33.08 -7.18 18.06
CA GLU A 1 -32.29 -5.94 17.87
C GLU A 1 -32.71 -4.82 18.82
N GLN A 2 -34.00 -4.47 18.94
CA GLN A 2 -34.47 -3.41 19.86
C GLN A 2 -34.16 -3.66 21.36
N ASP A 3 -34.28 -4.90 21.86
CA ASP A 3 -33.95 -5.21 23.28
C ASP A 3 -32.45 -5.00 23.61
N VAL A 4 -31.57 -5.21 22.63
CA VAL A 4 -30.12 -5.01 22.82
C VAL A 4 -29.81 -3.51 22.90
N LEU A 5 -30.40 -2.70 22.03
CA LEU A 5 -30.24 -1.24 22.05
C LEU A 5 -30.78 -0.61 23.34
N ASP A 6 -31.92 -1.07 23.84
CA ASP A 6 -32.47 -0.56 25.10
C ASP A 6 -31.62 -0.94 26.31
N ARG A 7 -30.98 -2.11 26.28
CA ARG A 7 -29.98 -2.49 27.30
C ARG A 7 -28.73 -1.63 27.22
N LEU A 8 -28.22 -1.35 26.02
CA LEU A 8 -27.05 -0.49 25.84
C LEU A 8 -27.32 0.93 26.33
N ARG A 9 -28.50 1.51 26.04
CA ARG A 9 -28.92 2.81 26.59
C ARG A 9 -29.04 2.82 28.12
N LYS A 10 -29.46 1.72 28.74
CA LYS A 10 -29.50 1.61 30.21
C LYS A 10 -28.10 1.57 30.81
N LEU A 11 -27.14 0.94 30.13
CA LEU A 11 -25.74 0.90 30.54
C LEU A 11 -25.05 2.26 30.36
N GLU A 12 -25.37 2.98 29.28
CA GLU A 12 -24.93 4.37 29.07
C GLU A 12 -25.43 5.29 30.19
N LYS A 13 -26.73 5.24 30.50
CA LYS A 13 -27.33 6.02 31.60
C LYS A 13 -26.80 5.68 32.99
N ALA A 14 -26.18 4.51 33.14
CA ALA A 14 -25.56 4.07 34.38
C ALA A 14 -24.05 4.41 34.42
N ASP A 15 -23.57 5.23 33.48
CA ASP A 15 -22.16 5.60 33.30
C ASP A 15 -21.24 4.39 33.16
N LEU A 16 -21.69 3.29 32.53
CA LEU A 16 -20.89 2.07 32.35
C LEU A 16 -20.26 1.97 30.96
N ILE A 17 -20.86 2.64 29.99
CA ILE A 17 -20.40 2.73 28.59
C ILE A 17 -20.65 4.16 28.09
N GLU A 18 -19.82 4.63 27.16
CA GLU A 18 -19.96 5.93 26.53
C GLU A 18 -20.62 5.80 25.16
N TYR A 19 -21.43 6.79 24.78
CA TYR A 19 -21.95 6.90 23.41
C TYR A 19 -20.79 7.27 22.47
N GLY A 20 -20.53 6.43 21.46
CA GLY A 20 -19.35 6.56 20.61
C GLY A 20 -19.51 7.60 19.51
N VAL A 21 -18.39 8.20 19.07
CA VAL A 21 -18.36 9.19 17.99
C VAL A 21 -18.15 8.47 16.65
N ALA A 22 -19.27 8.09 16.04
CA ALA A 22 -19.45 7.51 14.68
C ALA A 22 -18.73 6.17 14.39
N ASP A 23 -19.44 5.30 13.67
CA ASP A 23 -19.19 3.88 13.33
C ASP A 23 -19.27 2.84 14.47
N ILE A 24 -19.14 3.24 15.75
CA ILE A 24 -19.44 2.38 16.91
C ILE A 24 -20.32 3.17 17.88
N GLU A 25 -21.61 2.82 18.00
CA GLU A 25 -22.58 3.58 18.79
C GLU A 25 -22.29 3.56 20.30
N PHE A 26 -21.55 2.58 20.81
CA PHE A 26 -21.23 2.45 22.23
C PHE A 26 -19.80 1.95 22.43
N GLN A 27 -19.01 2.64 23.25
CA GLN A 27 -17.66 2.24 23.64
C GLN A 27 -17.58 1.97 25.14
N GLY A 28 -16.78 0.97 25.53
CA GLY A 28 -16.46 0.76 26.94
C GLY A 28 -15.68 1.94 27.53
N LEU A 29 -15.89 2.22 28.82
CA LEU A 29 -15.08 3.21 29.52
C LEU A 29 -13.59 2.87 29.45
N LYS A 30 -12.76 3.88 29.16
CA LYS A 30 -11.29 3.76 29.08
C LYS A 30 -10.61 3.59 30.43
N ASP A 31 -11.36 3.70 31.52
CA ASP A 31 -10.89 3.60 32.91
C ASP A 31 -10.70 2.15 33.40
N GLY A 32 -11.06 1.15 32.58
CA GLY A 32 -10.98 -0.27 32.94
C GLY A 32 -12.21 -0.81 33.68
N SER A 33 -13.25 -0.02 33.91
CA SER A 33 -14.50 -0.46 34.53
C SER A 33 -15.20 -1.55 33.72
N LEU A 34 -15.16 -1.46 32.38
CA LEU A 34 -15.65 -2.53 31.51
C LEU A 34 -14.92 -3.86 31.74
N HIS A 35 -13.60 -3.82 31.97
CA HIS A 35 -12.80 -5.01 32.25
C HIS A 35 -13.24 -5.66 33.58
N LEU A 36 -13.51 -4.86 34.62
CA LEU A 36 -14.02 -5.35 35.91
C LEU A 36 -15.41 -5.97 35.78
N ILE A 37 -16.30 -5.35 35.00
CA ILE A 37 -17.66 -5.86 34.75
C ILE A 37 -17.62 -7.18 33.99
N LEU A 38 -16.83 -7.27 32.93
CA LEU A 38 -16.66 -8.49 32.15
C LEU A 38 -16.07 -9.61 32.99
N ARG A 39 -15.03 -9.31 33.79
CA ARG A 39 -14.42 -10.29 34.70
C ARG A 39 -15.37 -10.74 35.81
N SER A 40 -16.21 -9.86 36.33
CA SER A 40 -17.21 -10.23 37.33
C SER A 40 -18.33 -11.10 36.76
N ARG A 41 -18.73 -10.84 35.51
CA ARG A 41 -19.87 -11.53 34.89
C ARG A 41 -19.47 -12.86 34.26
N TYR A 42 -18.33 -12.87 33.58
CA TYR A 42 -17.84 -14.01 32.82
C TYR A 42 -16.60 -14.64 33.44
N GLY A 43 -16.22 -14.28 34.67
CA GLY A 43 -14.97 -14.74 35.29
C GLY A 43 -14.81 -16.25 35.29
N ARG A 44 -15.88 -16.99 35.59
CA ARG A 44 -15.85 -18.47 35.53
C ARG A 44 -15.68 -19.01 34.12
N GLU A 45 -16.36 -18.41 33.13
CA GLU A 45 -16.24 -18.83 31.74
C GLU A 45 -14.89 -18.41 31.13
N ILE A 46 -14.28 -17.32 31.60
CA ILE A 46 -12.94 -16.86 31.20
C ILE A 46 -11.86 -17.75 31.82
N ASP A 47 -11.99 -18.12 33.09
CA ASP A 47 -11.02 -18.99 33.77
C ASP A 47 -10.95 -20.39 33.13
N ASP A 48 -12.08 -20.89 32.61
CA ASP A 48 -12.16 -22.16 31.87
C ASP A 48 -11.93 -22.02 30.35
N PHE A 49 -11.79 -20.80 29.84
CA PHE A 49 -11.54 -20.53 28.42
C PHE A 49 -10.05 -20.38 28.19
N GLU A 50 -9.44 -21.39 27.57
CA GLU A 50 -8.06 -21.30 27.07
C GLU A 50 -8.09 -20.87 25.60
N PRO A 51 -7.97 -19.56 25.28
CA PRO A 51 -7.95 -19.12 23.90
C PRO A 51 -6.66 -19.62 23.24
N ASP A 52 -6.78 -20.33 22.11
CA ASP A 52 -5.63 -20.67 21.28
C ASP A 52 -5.18 -19.45 20.46
N ILE A 53 -4.81 -18.39 21.18
CA ILE A 53 -4.27 -17.13 20.65
C ILE A 53 -3.09 -17.36 19.72
N ARG A 54 -2.35 -18.47 19.88
CA ARG A 54 -1.18 -18.78 19.05
C ARG A 54 -1.58 -19.06 17.61
N VAL A 55 -2.74 -19.67 17.38
CA VAL A 55 -3.27 -19.93 16.04
C VAL A 55 -3.69 -18.63 15.36
N ASP A 56 -4.43 -17.78 16.08
CA ASP A 56 -4.87 -16.49 15.55
C ASP A 56 -3.70 -15.55 15.27
N PHE A 57 -2.73 -15.45 16.19
CA PHE A 57 -1.51 -14.67 15.96
C PHE A 57 -0.69 -15.21 14.78
N ARG A 58 -0.54 -16.53 14.64
CA ARG A 58 0.15 -17.13 13.48
C ARG A 58 -0.57 -16.82 12.18
N LYS A 59 -1.91 -16.88 12.17
CA LYS A 59 -2.72 -16.54 11.01
C LYS A 59 -2.49 -15.08 10.60
N THR A 60 -2.60 -14.14 11.54
CA THR A 60 -2.38 -12.72 11.24
C THR A 60 -0.95 -12.44 10.79
N ILE A 61 0.06 -13.04 11.42
CA ILE A 61 1.46 -12.92 10.97
C ILE A 61 1.62 -13.42 9.53
N ASN A 62 1.05 -14.57 9.19
CA ASN A 62 1.13 -15.12 7.85
C ASN A 62 0.45 -14.21 6.82
N GLU A 63 -0.74 -13.69 7.13
CA GLU A 63 -1.46 -12.75 6.28
C GLU A 63 -0.63 -11.49 6.02
N MET A 64 -0.10 -10.87 7.08
CA MET A 64 0.78 -9.70 6.97
C MET A 64 2.03 -9.99 6.12
N ASP A 65 2.65 -11.15 6.29
CA ASP A 65 3.82 -11.56 5.50
C ASP A 65 3.49 -11.72 4.01
N THR A 66 2.31 -12.26 3.68
CA THR A 66 1.88 -12.40 2.29
C THR A 66 1.66 -11.04 1.63
N ASP A 67 1.07 -10.09 2.35
CA ASP A 67 0.80 -8.76 1.83
C ASP A 67 2.08 -7.93 1.67
N LEU A 68 3.02 -8.04 2.61
CA LEU A 68 4.36 -7.47 2.47
C LEU A 68 5.08 -8.01 1.22
N LYS A 69 4.99 -9.31 0.94
CA LYS A 69 5.58 -9.92 -0.27
C LYS A 69 4.93 -9.39 -1.54
N LYS A 70 3.60 -9.27 -1.58
CA LYS A 70 2.87 -8.68 -2.72
C LYS A 70 3.28 -7.23 -2.96
N ALA A 71 3.31 -6.40 -1.92
CA ALA A 71 3.69 -4.99 -2.03
C ALA A 71 5.12 -4.82 -2.56
N LYS A 72 6.08 -5.62 -2.05
CA LYS A 72 7.47 -5.63 -2.55
C LYS A 72 7.54 -6.02 -4.03
N LYS A 73 6.78 -7.05 -4.44
CA LYS A 73 6.73 -7.49 -5.85
C LYS A 73 6.17 -6.39 -6.76
N LEU A 74 5.08 -5.75 -6.37
CA LEU A 74 4.49 -4.63 -7.12
C LEU A 74 5.48 -3.48 -7.29
N LYS A 75 6.15 -3.08 -6.20
CA LYS A 75 7.16 -2.02 -6.23
C LYS A 75 8.34 -2.37 -7.15
N LYS A 76 8.83 -3.61 -7.08
CA LYS A 76 9.91 -4.11 -7.95
C LYS A 76 9.50 -4.03 -9.43
N ASN A 77 8.30 -4.51 -9.75
CA ASN A 77 7.79 -4.49 -11.12
C ASN A 77 7.63 -3.07 -11.66
N HIS A 78 7.10 -2.15 -10.83
CA HIS A 78 6.96 -0.73 -11.19
C HIS A 78 8.32 -0.08 -11.47
N LEU A 79 9.30 -0.31 -10.61
CA LEU A 79 10.64 0.26 -10.77
C LEU A 79 11.33 -0.30 -12.01
N SER A 80 11.20 -1.61 -12.26
CA SER A 80 11.70 -2.25 -13.48
C SER A 80 11.02 -1.71 -14.73
N GLY A 81 9.70 -1.44 -14.68
CA GLY A 81 8.96 -0.84 -15.78
C GLY A 81 9.47 0.56 -16.11
N LYS A 82 9.63 1.42 -15.09
CA LYS A 82 10.21 2.76 -15.26
C LYS A 82 11.63 2.73 -15.82
N TYR A 83 12.47 1.82 -15.31
CA TYR A 83 13.83 1.65 -15.80
C TYR A 83 13.86 1.25 -17.29
N ASN A 84 13.02 0.28 -17.68
CA ASN A 84 12.95 -0.16 -19.07
C ASN A 84 12.44 0.95 -20.00
N ALA A 85 11.45 1.74 -19.57
CA ALA A 85 10.95 2.88 -20.33
C ALA A 85 12.05 3.93 -20.55
N LEU A 86 12.78 4.30 -19.49
CA LEU A 86 13.89 5.25 -19.58
C LEU A 86 15.01 4.72 -20.49
N LYS A 87 15.36 3.44 -20.36
CA LYS A 87 16.34 2.78 -21.22
C LYS A 87 15.93 2.85 -22.70
N GLY A 88 14.63 2.65 -22.99
CA GLY A 88 14.07 2.80 -24.34
C GLY A 88 14.23 4.22 -24.88
N GLN A 89 13.83 5.23 -24.10
CA GLN A 89 13.97 6.65 -24.49
C GLN A 89 15.44 7.04 -24.77
N VAL A 90 16.37 6.59 -23.94
CA VAL A 90 17.80 6.86 -24.14
C VAL A 90 18.32 6.18 -25.41
N ALA A 91 17.90 4.94 -25.68
CA ALA A 91 18.28 4.23 -26.89
C ALA A 91 17.74 4.92 -28.16
N GLU A 92 16.49 5.40 -28.12
CA GLU A 92 15.89 6.18 -29.21
C GLU A 92 16.63 7.49 -29.46
N ASP A 93 16.98 8.24 -28.42
CA ASP A 93 17.74 9.50 -28.55
C ASP A 93 19.13 9.24 -29.15
N GLN A 94 19.81 8.18 -28.71
CA GLN A 94 21.10 7.78 -29.30
C GLN A 94 20.95 7.44 -30.79
N LEU A 95 19.92 6.65 -31.16
CA LEU A 95 19.63 6.33 -32.56
C LEU A 95 19.35 7.60 -33.37
N ALA A 96 18.49 8.48 -32.91
CA ALA A 96 18.17 9.75 -33.57
C ALA A 96 19.42 10.60 -33.81
N ARG A 97 20.29 10.73 -32.80
CA ARG A 97 21.57 11.44 -32.91
C ARG A 97 22.49 10.78 -33.93
N THR A 98 22.58 9.46 -33.97
CA THR A 98 23.41 8.77 -34.98
C THR A 98 22.89 8.99 -36.40
N PHE A 99 21.57 8.96 -36.62
CA PHE A 99 20.98 9.27 -37.92
C PHE A 99 21.24 10.71 -38.34
N GLN A 100 21.08 11.68 -37.43
CA GLN A 100 21.40 13.08 -37.69
C GLN A 100 22.87 13.28 -38.05
N ARG A 101 23.79 12.65 -37.32
CA ARG A 101 25.23 12.69 -37.62
C ARG A 101 25.54 12.12 -38.99
N LYS A 102 24.98 10.96 -39.34
CA LYS A 102 25.16 10.35 -40.67
C LYS A 102 24.67 11.27 -41.79
N LYS A 103 23.50 11.89 -41.59
CA LYS A 103 22.95 12.89 -42.53
C LYS A 103 23.88 14.09 -42.69
N ALA A 104 24.41 14.64 -41.59
CA ALA A 104 25.34 15.76 -41.63
C ALA A 104 26.62 15.39 -42.39
N ILE A 105 27.23 14.24 -42.09
CA ILE A 105 28.43 13.75 -42.79
C ILE A 105 28.18 13.61 -44.29
N PHE A 106 27.03 13.07 -44.69
CA PHE A 106 26.65 12.92 -46.10
C PHE A 106 26.54 14.27 -46.81
N ILE A 107 25.87 15.25 -46.21
CA ILE A 107 25.73 16.59 -46.76
C ILE A 107 27.10 17.27 -46.89
N THR A 108 27.95 17.20 -45.86
CA THR A 108 29.30 17.77 -45.89
C THR A 108 30.13 17.13 -47.00
N GLY A 109 30.03 15.81 -47.18
CA GLY A 109 30.71 15.09 -48.26
C GLY A 109 30.27 15.55 -49.67
N ILE A 110 28.97 15.79 -49.86
CA ILE A 110 28.44 16.33 -51.12
C ILE A 110 28.96 17.75 -51.39
N ILE A 111 28.91 18.64 -50.39
CA ILE A 111 29.39 20.02 -50.53
C ILE A 111 30.88 20.04 -50.86
N SER A 112 31.68 19.21 -50.18
CA SER A 112 33.11 19.10 -50.44
C SER A 112 33.39 18.60 -51.86
N LYS A 113 32.61 17.64 -52.39
CA LYS A 113 32.72 17.19 -53.78
C LYS A 113 32.36 18.30 -54.78
N MET A 114 31.32 19.10 -54.51
CA MET A 114 30.93 20.21 -55.38
C MET A 114 31.98 21.33 -55.43
N HIS A 115 32.68 21.60 -54.32
CA HIS A 115 33.76 22.60 -54.28
C HIS A 115 35.06 22.15 -54.97
N GLN A 116 35.24 20.85 -55.22
CA GLN A 116 36.41 20.30 -55.93
C GLN A 116 36.22 20.23 -57.46
N ILE A 117 35.04 20.59 -57.98
CA ILE A 117 34.81 20.68 -59.42
C ILE A 117 35.49 21.97 -59.93
N PRO A 118 36.52 21.89 -60.78
CA PRO A 118 37.20 23.09 -61.29
C PRO A 118 36.19 23.93 -62.08
N LYS A 119 36.16 25.23 -61.79
CA LYS A 119 35.45 26.19 -62.63
C LYS A 119 36.30 26.39 -63.89
N ASN A 120 35.81 25.87 -65.01
CA ASN A 120 36.34 26.20 -66.34
C ASN A 120 36.28 27.70 -66.61
#